data_AF-A0A6G4ZUW8-F1
#
_entry.id   AF-A0A6G4ZUW8-F1
#
_cell.length_a   1.000
_cell.length_b   1.000
_cell.length_c   1.000
_cell.angle_alpha   90.00
_cell.angle_beta   90.00
_cell.angle_gamma   90.00
#
_symmetry.space_group_name_H-M   'P 1'
#
loop_
_entity.id
_entity.type
_entity.pdbx_description
1 polymer ?
#
loop_
_entity_poly.entity_id
_entity_poly.type
_entity_poly.pdbx_seq_one_letter_code
_entity_poly.pdbx_strand_id
1 'polypeptide(L)'
;FNLTHHIDALCEKTIRFYIGNRDTRVGSNKCYSLVWELANAAFEKGLRSPPIELIVSPSIGHMGHGTSKEVFEAGANWLGKILGAIR
;
A
#
# COMPACT_ATOMS: atom_id res chain seq x y z
N PHE A 1 -4.47 14.40 -7.66
CA PHE A 1 -5.18 13.84 -6.50
C PHE A 1 -4.16 13.61 -5.41
N ASN A 2 -4.32 14.24 -4.24
CA ASN A 2 -3.37 14.13 -3.13
C ASN A 2 -4.06 13.46 -1.94
N LEU A 3 -3.55 12.30 -1.53
CA LEU A 3 -4.12 11.50 -0.43
C LEU A 3 -3.77 12.06 0.95
N THR A 4 -2.84 13.02 1.07
CA THR A 4 -2.43 13.59 2.37
C THR A 4 -3.55 14.34 3.09
N HIS A 5 -4.59 14.79 2.37
CA HIS A 5 -5.77 15.41 2.99
C HIS A 5 -6.73 14.42 3.65
N HIS A 6 -6.46 13.12 3.51
CA HIS A 6 -7.30 12.04 4.04
C HIS A 6 -6.56 11.15 5.04
N ILE A 7 -5.37 11.57 5.51
CA ILE A 7 -4.55 10.80 6.46
C ILE A 7 -5.37 10.35 7.67
N ASP A 8 -6.08 11.28 8.31
CA ASP A 8 -6.88 10.98 9.50
C ASP A 8 -7.96 9.92 9.24
N ALA A 9 -8.56 9.92 8.05
CA ALA A 9 -9.60 8.96 7.70
C ALA A 9 -9.04 7.59 7.30
N LEU A 10 -7.80 7.56 6.79
CA LEU A 10 -7.16 6.38 6.23
C LEU A 10 -6.28 5.64 7.26
N CYS A 11 -5.73 6.33 8.25
CA CYS A 11 -4.75 5.77 9.18
C CYS A 11 -5.28 4.62 10.06
N GLU A 12 -6.61 4.52 10.20
CA GLU A 12 -7.28 3.45 10.98
C GLU A 12 -7.79 2.31 10.09
N LYS A 13 -7.67 2.43 8.77
CA LYS A 13 -8.17 1.43 7.82
C LYS A 13 -7.15 0.33 7.59
N THR A 14 -7.65 -0.88 7.37
CA THR A 14 -6.83 -1.98 6.89
C THR A 14 -6.43 -1.74 5.44
N ILE A 15 -5.16 -1.39 5.21
CA ILE A 15 -4.64 -1.02 3.89
C ILE A 15 -3.39 -1.85 3.61
N ARG A 16 -3.27 -2.36 2.38
CA ARG A 16 -2.04 -2.98 1.89
C ARG A 16 -1.63 -2.35 0.57
N PHE A 17 -0.42 -1.80 0.56
CA PHE A 17 0.21 -1.22 -0.61
C PHE A 17 1.09 -2.27 -1.31
N TYR A 18 1.01 -2.32 -2.63
CA TYR A 18 1.88 -3.12 -3.48
C TYR A 18 2.61 -2.17 -4.44
N ILE A 19 3.93 -2.11 -4.35
CA ILE A 19 4.73 -1.19 -5.17
C ILE A 19 5.95 -1.87 -5.77
N GLY A 20 6.41 -1.32 -6.90
CA GLY A 20 7.74 -1.59 -7.44
C GLY A 20 8.82 -0.86 -6.64
N ASN A 21 10.02 -1.42 -6.55
CA ASN A 21 11.15 -0.83 -5.84
C ASN A 21 11.74 0.41 -6.53
N ARG A 22 11.53 0.59 -7.84
CA ARG A 22 11.99 1.75 -8.63
C ARG A 22 11.04 2.05 -9.79
N ASP A 23 9.79 2.36 -9.49
CA ASP A 23 8.83 2.89 -10.46
C ASP A 23 8.89 4.43 -10.43
N THR A 24 9.48 5.04 -11.45
CA THR A 24 9.67 6.51 -11.51
C THR A 24 8.47 7.25 -12.09
N ARG A 25 7.60 6.57 -12.84
CA ARG A 25 6.38 7.18 -13.39
C ARG A 25 5.33 7.40 -12.31
N VAL A 26 5.15 6.43 -11.41
CA VAL A 26 4.24 6.53 -10.27
C VAL A 26 4.94 7.17 -9.07
N GLY A 27 6.25 6.95 -8.95
CA GLY A 27 7.09 7.52 -7.89
C GLY A 27 7.01 6.68 -6.61
N SER A 28 7.66 5.52 -6.60
CA SER A 28 7.69 4.60 -5.45
C SER A 28 7.99 5.32 -4.12
N ASN A 29 8.93 6.27 -4.12
CA ASN A 29 9.29 7.10 -2.98
C ASN A 29 8.07 7.79 -2.33
N LYS A 30 7.13 8.29 -3.12
CA LYS A 30 5.92 8.96 -2.63
C LYS A 30 4.99 7.98 -1.92
N CYS A 31 4.91 6.73 -2.37
CA CYS A 31 4.14 5.69 -1.69
C CYS A 31 4.75 5.36 -0.32
N TYR A 32 6.08 5.25 -0.23
CA TYR A 32 6.75 5.07 1.07
C TYR A 32 6.45 6.23 2.03
N SER A 33 6.54 7.47 1.55
CA SER A 33 6.23 8.66 2.36
C SER A 33 4.79 8.64 2.88
N LEU A 34 3.82 8.30 2.03
CA LEU A 34 2.42 8.19 2.45
C LEU A 34 2.19 7.10 3.51
N VAL A 35 2.80 5.93 3.33
CA VAL A 35 2.71 4.84 4.33
C VAL A 35 3.28 5.27 5.67
N TRP A 36 4.41 5.98 5.66
CA TRP A 36 5.02 6.54 6.86
C TRP A 36 4.11 7.56 7.56
N GLU A 37 3.51 8.50 6.81
CA GLU A 37 2.56 9.47 7.34
C GLU A 37 1.32 8.80 7.95
N LEU A 38 0.75 7.80 7.28
CA LEU A 38 -0.39 7.05 7.80
C LEU A 38 -0.05 6.29 9.09
N ALA A 39 1.14 5.68 9.17
CA ALA A 39 1.60 4.96 10.36
C ALA A 39 1.80 5.91 11.55
N ASN A 40 2.37 7.11 11.32
CA ASN A 40 2.55 8.12 12.37
C ASN A 40 1.20 8.64 12.87
N ALA A 41 0.28 8.98 11.97
CA ALA A 41 -1.06 9.44 12.37
C ALA A 41 -1.82 8.36 13.16
N ALA A 42 -1.69 7.09 12.77
CA ALA A 42 -2.27 5.98 13.53
C ALA A 42 -1.65 5.87 14.93
N PHE A 43 -0.32 6.00 15.03
CA PHE A 43 0.39 5.98 16.30
C PHE A 43 -0.02 7.14 17.23
N GLU A 44 -0.14 8.36 16.70
CA GLU A 44 -0.61 9.55 17.43
C GLU A 44 -2.04 9.37 17.99
N LYS A 45 -2.87 8.59 17.28
CA LYS A 45 -4.20 8.18 17.74
C LYS A 45 -4.22 7.00 18.71
N GLY A 46 -3.06 6.49 19.11
CA GLY A 46 -2.92 5.39 20.07
C GLY A 46 -2.92 3.98 19.44
N LEU A 47 -2.93 3.86 18.10
CA LEU A 47 -2.79 2.58 17.43
C LEU A 47 -1.30 2.21 17.34
N ARG A 48 -0.82 1.41 18.31
CA ARG A 48 0.58 0.95 18.37
C ARG A 48 1.02 0.08 17.19
N SER A 49 0.07 -0.64 16.59
CA SER A 49 0.33 -1.50 15.43
C SER A 49 -0.70 -1.17 14.35
N PRO A 50 -0.43 -0.13 13.54
CA PRO A 50 -1.35 0.31 12.49
C PRO A 50 -1.63 -0.84 11.51
N PRO A 51 -2.88 -1.05 11.06
CA PRO A 51 -3.23 -2.11 10.12
C PRO A 51 -2.86 -1.74 8.67
N ILE A 52 -1.66 -1.19 8.48
CA ILE A 52 -1.14 -0.70 7.20
C ILE A 52 0.11 -1.49 6.86
N GLU A 53 0.11 -2.10 5.68
CA GLU A 53 1.22 -2.89 5.19
C GLU A 53 1.76 -2.37 3.86
N LEU A 54 3.07 -2.52 3.66
CA LEU A 54 3.75 -2.18 2.42
C LEU A 54 4.54 -3.37 1.90
N ILE A 55 4.18 -3.85 0.71
CA ILE A 55 4.88 -4.91 0.00
C ILE A 55 5.62 -4.30 -1.18
N VAL A 56 6.94 -4.47 -1.15
CA VAL A 56 7.84 -3.99 -2.20
C VAL A 56 8.28 -5.19 -3.04
N SER A 57 8.17 -5.04 -4.34
CA SER A 57 8.59 -6.04 -5.32
C SER A 57 9.53 -5.43 -6.35
N PRO A 58 10.36 -6.21 -7.05
CA PRO A 58 11.15 -5.68 -8.17
C PRO A 58 10.25 -4.97 -9.18
N SER A 59 10.61 -3.76 -9.58
CA SER A 59 9.92 -3.08 -10.68
C SER A 59 10.10 -3.88 -11.98
N ILE A 60 8.98 -4.33 -12.55
CA ILE A 60 8.96 -5.11 -13.80
C ILE A 60 8.14 -4.38 -14.88
N GLY A 61 8.13 -4.93 -16.11
CA GLY A 61 7.35 -4.38 -17.23
C GLY A 61 8.12 -3.34 -18.06
N HIS A 62 7.44 -2.65 -18.96
CA HIS A 62 8.09 -1.72 -19.90
C HIS A 62 8.70 -0.54 -19.13
N MET A 63 10.02 -0.38 -19.21
CA MET A 63 10.77 0.64 -18.46
C MET A 63 10.62 0.54 -16.93
N GLY A 64 10.30 -0.64 -16.39
CA GLY A 64 10.07 -0.85 -14.95
C GLY A 64 8.66 -0.47 -14.48
N HIS A 65 7.71 -0.33 -15.40
CA HIS A 65 6.30 -0.05 -15.12
C HIS A 65 5.44 -1.27 -15.42
N GLY A 66 4.90 -1.86 -14.37
CA GLY A 66 4.06 -3.05 -14.50
C GLY A 66 3.82 -3.73 -13.17
N THR A 67 2.67 -4.37 -13.06
CA THR A 67 2.33 -5.26 -11.95
C THR A 67 2.53 -6.67 -12.44
N SER A 68 3.33 -7.47 -11.72
CA SER A 68 3.51 -8.87 -12.08
C SER A 68 2.22 -9.65 -11.83
N LYS A 69 2.07 -10.78 -12.50
CA LYS A 69 0.94 -11.68 -12.28
C LYS A 69 0.87 -12.07 -10.79
N GLU A 70 2.01 -12.40 -10.21
CA GLU A 70 2.13 -12.81 -8.81
C GLU A 70 1.70 -11.69 -7.85
N VAL A 71 2.10 -10.44 -8.11
CA VAL A 71 1.70 -9.28 -7.30
C VAL A 71 0.19 -9.03 -7.44
N PHE A 72 -0.34 -9.13 -8.65
CA PHE A 72 -1.78 -8.97 -8.90
C PHE A 72 -2.60 -10.05 -8.18
N GLU A 73 -2.21 -11.32 -8.30
CA GLU A 73 -2.83 -12.45 -7.62
C GLU A 73 -2.74 -12.31 -6.09
N ALA A 74 -1.60 -11.86 -5.57
CA ALA A 74 -1.44 -11.60 -4.14
C ALA A 74 -2.41 -10.51 -3.64
N GLY A 75 -2.58 -9.43 -4.41
CA GLY A 75 -3.55 -8.37 -4.11
C GLY A 75 -4.99 -8.85 -4.16
N ALA A 76 -5.36 -9.61 -5.20
CA ALA A 76 -6.69 -10.19 -5.35
C ALA A 76 -7.02 -11.18 -4.22
N ASN A 77 -6.08 -12.05 -3.86
CA ASN A 77 -6.24 -13.00 -2.76
C ASN A 77 -6.38 -12.29 -1.41
N TRP A 78 -5.61 -11.23 -1.17
CA TRP A 78 -5.73 -10.43 0.05
C TRP A 78 -7.09 -9.74 0.15
N LEU A 79 -7.56 -9.12 -0.94
CA LEU A 79 -8.90 -8.53 -1.01
C LEU A 79 -9.98 -9.58 -0.78
N GLY A 80 -9.86 -10.75 -1.40
CA GLY A 80 -10.79 -11.87 -1.21
C GLY A 80 -10.89 -12.32 0.24
N LYS A 81 -9.77 -12.34 0.98
CA LYS A 81 -9.74 -12.63 2.42
C LYS A 81 -10.43 -11.55 3.25
N ILE A 82 -10.16 -10.28 2.98
CA ILE A 82 -10.78 -9.15 3.71
C ILE A 82 -12.29 -9.09 3.48
N LEU A 83 -12.74 -9.37 2.25
CA LEU A 83 -14.15 -9.37 1.89
C LEU A 83 -14.89 -10.67 2.26
N GLY A 84 -14.19 -11.68 2.82
CA GLY A 84 -14.76 -12.98 3.17
C GLY A 84 -15.15 -13.85 1.96
N ALA A 85 -14.70 -13.49 0.75
CA ALA A 85 -14.92 -14.25 -0.48
C ALA A 85 -13.98 -15.47 -0.61
N ILE A 86 -12.86 -15.45 0.12
CA ILE A 86 -11.87 -16.53 0.17
C ILE A 86 -11.58 -16.80 1.65
N ARG A 87 -11.70 -18.07 2.06
CA ARG A 87 -11.40 -18.53 3.44
C ARG A 87 -9.94 -18.91 3.59
#